data_AF-A0A519DAG5-F1
#
_entry.id   AF-A0A519DAG5-F1
#
_cell.length_a   1.000
_cell.length_b   1.000
_cell.length_c   1.000
_cell.angle_alpha   90.00
_cell.angle_beta   90.00
_cell.angle_gamma   90.00
#
_symmetry.space_group_name_H-M   'P 1'
#
loop_
_entity.id
_entity.type
_entity.pdbx_description
1 polymer ?
#
loop_
_entity_poly.entity_id
_entity_poly.type
_entity_poly.pdbx_seq_one_letter_code
_entity_poly.pdbx_strand_id
1 'polypeptide(L)'
;MGMISMTSEQWLLTAAVAATISFLAVALIQPEIFDPEPDWEVSDGCLGGLEHQDVGISFHYHPNLKVIVDGQQIPIDPNTGIDQVGCREGMRWVHVHDASDTGFTTLHIETPDKMNVPLGVFFEIWERDGGPSLDENRKFDIDRNGVSDWEEYDISMNVNGESNEKFERYIMLDHDDIELILTSK
;
A
#
# COMPACT_ATOMS: atom_id res chain seq x y z
N MET A 1 53.31 25.22 -7.79
CA MET A 1 52.12 24.47 -8.21
C MET A 1 51.10 25.48 -8.71
N GLY A 2 50.91 25.58 -10.02
CA GLY A 2 49.93 26.52 -10.59
C GLY A 2 48.52 26.03 -10.28
N MET A 3 47.71 26.87 -9.65
CA MET A 3 46.28 26.59 -9.50
C MET A 3 45.66 26.60 -10.90
N ILE A 4 44.99 25.51 -11.28
CA ILE A 4 44.19 25.47 -12.50
C ILE A 4 43.06 26.47 -12.29
N SER A 5 43.14 27.62 -12.98
CA SER A 5 42.07 28.62 -12.97
C SER A 5 41.00 28.16 -13.94
N MET A 6 39.98 27.48 -13.41
CA MET A 6 38.80 27.12 -14.19
C MET A 6 37.91 28.36 -14.41
N THR A 7 37.35 28.49 -15.61
CA THR A 7 36.32 29.51 -15.85
C THR A 7 35.03 29.15 -15.10
N SER A 8 34.14 30.13 -14.93
CA SER A 8 32.85 29.90 -14.28
C SER A 8 32.04 28.81 -14.98
N GLU A 9 32.08 28.74 -16.31
CA GLU A 9 31.40 27.71 -17.11
C GLU A 9 31.97 26.32 -16.83
N GLN A 10 33.29 26.19 -16.71
CA GLN A 10 33.94 24.91 -16.39
C GLN A 10 33.60 24.44 -14.98
N TRP A 11 33.49 25.36 -14.01
CA TRP A 11 33.02 25.04 -12.66
C TRP A 11 31.57 24.57 -12.67
N LEU A 12 30.68 25.28 -13.37
CA LEU A 12 29.27 24.90 -13.49
C LEU A 12 29.11 23.53 -14.15
N LEU A 13 29.83 23.26 -15.24
CA LEU A 13 29.81 21.97 -15.92
C LEU A 13 30.31 20.84 -15.01
N THR A 14 31.40 21.07 -14.27
CA THR A 14 31.95 20.06 -13.35
C THR A 14 30.99 19.77 -12.20
N ALA A 15 30.37 20.80 -11.63
CA ALA A 15 29.36 20.65 -10.58
C ALA A 15 28.12 19.89 -11.09
N ALA A 16 27.64 20.20 -12.30
CA ALA A 16 26.51 19.50 -12.91
C ALA A 16 26.82 18.02 -13.13
N VAL A 17 28.01 17.69 -13.66
CA VAL A 17 28.43 16.29 -13.84
C VAL A 17 28.51 15.56 -12.50
N ALA A 18 29.12 16.17 -11.48
CA ALA A 18 29.21 15.59 -10.15
C ALA A 18 27.83 15.35 -9.52
N ALA A 19 26.91 16.30 -9.65
CA ALA A 19 25.53 16.18 -9.16
C ALA A 19 24.78 15.04 -9.87
N THR A 20 24.88 14.94 -11.20
CA THR A 20 24.24 13.86 -11.97
C THR A 20 24.79 12.49 -11.61
N ILE A 21 26.11 12.35 -11.47
CA ILE A 21 26.73 11.08 -11.05
C ILE A 21 26.27 10.70 -9.64
N SER A 22 26.19 11.68 -8.72
CA SER A 22 25.72 11.44 -7.36
C SER A 22 24.25 11.02 -7.34
N PHE A 23 23.40 11.70 -8.11
CA PHE A 23 21.99 11.33 -8.25
C PHE A 23 21.82 9.91 -8.81
N LEU A 24 22.55 9.55 -9.87
CA LEU A 24 22.50 8.21 -10.44
C LEU A 24 23.01 7.16 -9.45
N ALA A 25 24.06 7.45 -8.70
CA ALA A 25 24.54 6.55 -7.65
C ALA A 25 23.46 6.31 -6.58
N VAL A 26 22.79 7.37 -6.12
CA VAL A 26 21.67 7.25 -5.16
C VAL A 26 20.52 6.46 -5.77
N ALA A 27 20.11 6.75 -7.01
CA ALA A 27 19.01 6.06 -7.68
C ALA A 27 19.28 4.57 -7.91
N LEU A 28 20.54 4.17 -8.09
CA LEU A 28 20.91 2.76 -8.28
C LEU A 28 21.13 2.01 -6.96
N ILE A 29 21.55 2.70 -5.89
CA ILE A 29 21.88 2.07 -4.60
C ILE A 29 20.68 2.11 -3.64
N GLN A 30 19.88 3.17 -3.69
CA GLN A 30 18.75 3.42 -2.79
C GLN A 30 17.54 3.97 -3.57
N PRO A 31 16.97 3.19 -4.50
CA PRO A 31 15.81 3.62 -5.29
C PRO A 31 14.59 3.98 -4.43
N GLU A 32 14.45 3.34 -3.26
CA GLU A 32 13.34 3.54 -2.30
C GLU A 32 13.21 4.98 -1.79
N ILE A 33 14.26 5.81 -1.86
CA ILE A 33 14.21 7.23 -1.47
C ILE A 33 13.23 8.03 -2.36
N PHE A 34 12.94 7.52 -3.55
CA PHE A 34 12.01 8.15 -4.49
C PHE A 34 10.60 7.56 -4.41
N ASP A 35 10.37 6.57 -3.56
CA ASP A 35 9.03 6.02 -3.38
C ASP A 35 8.14 7.02 -2.62
N PRO A 36 6.86 7.13 -3.00
CA PRO A 36 5.91 7.94 -2.25
C PRO A 36 5.80 7.48 -0.79
N GLU A 37 5.73 8.44 0.13
CA GLU A 37 5.42 8.14 1.53
C GLU A 37 3.97 7.65 1.64
N PRO A 38 3.70 6.53 2.35
CA PRO A 38 2.34 6.04 2.51
C PRO A 38 1.49 6.86 3.47
N ASP A 39 0.25 7.13 3.07
CA ASP A 39 -0.75 7.85 3.86
C ASP A 39 -1.55 6.83 4.69
N TRP A 40 -1.02 6.49 5.88
CA TRP A 40 -1.62 5.46 6.74
C TRP A 40 -2.91 5.89 7.42
N GLU A 41 -3.10 7.19 7.63
CA GLU A 41 -4.32 7.78 8.20
C GLU A 41 -5.57 7.49 7.37
N VAL A 42 -5.41 7.02 6.13
CA VAL A 42 -6.50 6.59 5.25
C VAL A 42 -7.33 5.49 5.90
N SER A 43 -6.75 4.65 6.77
CA SER A 43 -7.49 3.60 7.48
C SER A 43 -8.61 4.16 8.36
N ASP A 44 -8.45 5.37 8.88
CA ASP A 44 -9.44 6.03 9.74
C ASP A 44 -10.45 6.89 8.97
N GLY A 45 -10.23 7.09 7.68
CA GLY A 45 -11.13 7.80 6.78
C GLY A 45 -12.55 7.22 6.79
N CYS A 46 -13.55 8.10 6.74
CA CYS A 46 -14.97 7.74 6.71
C CYS A 46 -15.73 8.70 5.80
N LEU A 47 -16.45 8.16 4.82
CA LEU A 47 -17.29 8.95 3.90
C LEU A 47 -18.60 9.41 4.57
N GLY A 48 -19.11 8.57 5.48
CA GLY A 48 -20.45 8.72 6.07
C GLY A 48 -21.54 8.31 5.07
N GLY A 49 -22.59 7.65 5.55
CA GLY A 49 -23.64 7.11 4.69
C GLY A 49 -23.23 5.84 3.94
N LEU A 50 -24.23 5.08 3.49
CA LEU A 50 -24.08 3.84 2.73
C LEU A 50 -24.26 4.05 1.21
N GLU A 51 -24.38 5.30 0.79
CA GLU A 51 -24.63 5.71 -0.59
C GLU A 51 -23.56 6.71 -1.02
N HIS A 52 -23.09 6.61 -2.26
CA HIS A 52 -22.02 7.45 -2.81
C HIS A 52 -22.45 8.89 -3.17
N GLN A 53 -23.65 9.32 -2.77
CA GLN A 53 -24.21 10.60 -3.18
C GLN A 53 -23.72 11.73 -2.24
N ASP A 54 -23.01 12.71 -2.81
CA ASP A 54 -22.62 13.97 -2.16
C ASP A 54 -21.68 13.85 -0.94
N VAL A 55 -20.90 12.78 -0.83
CA VAL A 55 -19.97 12.51 0.30
C VAL A 55 -18.53 13.01 0.08
N GLY A 56 -18.30 13.86 -0.93
CA GLY A 56 -17.02 14.57 -1.10
C GLY A 56 -15.87 13.72 -1.66
N ILE A 57 -16.16 12.66 -2.41
CA ILE A 57 -15.17 11.83 -3.09
C ILE A 57 -14.60 12.59 -4.29
N SER A 58 -13.27 12.74 -4.34
CA SER A 58 -12.57 13.29 -5.52
C SER A 58 -11.78 12.23 -6.28
N PHE A 59 -11.38 11.16 -5.61
CA PHE A 59 -10.63 10.04 -6.19
C PHE A 59 -11.33 8.74 -5.86
N HIS A 60 -11.59 7.93 -6.89
CA HIS A 60 -12.20 6.61 -6.79
C HIS A 60 -11.47 5.68 -7.73
N TYR A 61 -10.87 4.61 -7.20
CA TYR A 61 -10.23 3.56 -7.99
C TYR A 61 -10.33 2.17 -7.35
N HIS A 62 -10.05 1.13 -8.15
CA HIS A 62 -10.41 -0.27 -7.86
C HIS A 62 -9.22 -1.24 -7.99
N PRO A 63 -8.30 -1.30 -7.02
CA PRO A 63 -7.37 -2.43 -6.95
C PRO A 63 -8.10 -3.70 -6.51
N ASN A 64 -7.56 -4.86 -6.87
CA ASN A 64 -8.07 -6.16 -6.47
C ASN A 64 -7.04 -6.88 -5.60
N LEU A 65 -7.49 -7.49 -4.51
CA LEU A 65 -6.63 -8.19 -3.55
C LEU A 65 -7.00 -9.67 -3.46
N LYS A 66 -5.97 -10.51 -3.40
CA LYS A 66 -6.06 -11.92 -3.07
C LYS A 66 -4.98 -12.28 -2.07
N VAL A 67 -5.38 -12.84 -0.93
CA VAL A 67 -4.47 -13.28 0.14
C VAL A 67 -4.50 -14.80 0.23
N ILE A 68 -3.32 -15.44 0.19
CA ILE A 68 -3.16 -16.89 0.21
C ILE A 68 -2.22 -17.28 1.35
N VAL A 69 -2.68 -18.13 2.27
CA VAL A 69 -1.87 -18.70 3.35
C VAL A 69 -1.79 -20.20 3.17
N ASP A 70 -0.58 -20.74 3.07
CA ASP A 70 -0.32 -22.18 2.86
C ASP A 70 -1.13 -22.81 1.71
N GLY A 71 -1.24 -22.06 0.61
CA GLY A 71 -1.98 -22.45 -0.59
C GLY A 71 -3.50 -22.34 -0.46
N GLN A 72 -4.03 -21.86 0.66
CA GLN A 72 -5.46 -21.60 0.86
C GLN A 72 -5.74 -20.10 0.83
N GLN A 73 -6.74 -19.70 0.04
CA GLN A 73 -7.17 -18.31 0.01
C GLN A 73 -7.94 -17.95 1.29
N ILE A 74 -7.58 -16.82 1.89
CA ILE A 74 -8.40 -16.19 2.92
C ILE A 74 -9.47 -15.34 2.20
N PRO A 75 -10.77 -15.65 2.36
CA PRO A 75 -11.83 -14.84 1.76
C PRO A 75 -11.92 -13.49 2.46
N ILE A 76 -12.12 -12.43 1.68
CA ILE A 76 -12.46 -11.10 2.19
C ILE A 76 -13.98 -11.02 2.20
N ASP A 77 -14.57 -10.84 3.39
CA ASP A 77 -16.02 -10.81 3.55
C ASP A 77 -16.64 -9.58 2.87
N PRO A 78 -17.86 -9.70 2.31
CA PRO A 78 -18.56 -8.56 1.75
C PRO A 78 -18.89 -7.55 2.85
N ASN A 79 -18.91 -6.26 2.51
CA ASN A 79 -19.10 -5.15 3.45
C ASN A 79 -17.92 -4.95 4.43
N THR A 80 -16.75 -5.56 4.19
CA THR A 80 -15.54 -5.22 4.96
C THR A 80 -15.27 -3.72 4.84
N GLY A 81 -15.10 -3.03 5.97
CA GLY A 81 -14.94 -1.58 6.00
C GLY A 81 -16.24 -0.77 5.96
N ILE A 82 -17.42 -1.40 6.09
CA ILE A 82 -18.72 -0.73 6.14
C ILE A 82 -19.37 -0.90 7.51
N ASP A 83 -19.99 0.16 8.05
CA ASP A 83 -20.63 0.22 9.37
C ASP A 83 -19.71 -0.21 10.55
N GLN A 84 -18.42 0.08 10.40
CA GLN A 84 -17.41 -0.22 11.41
C GLN A 84 -17.48 0.75 12.61
N VAL A 85 -16.93 0.32 13.74
CA VAL A 85 -16.64 1.23 14.86
C VAL A 85 -15.75 2.37 14.36
N GLY A 86 -16.14 3.62 14.65
CA GLY A 86 -15.46 4.82 14.13
C GLY A 86 -16.00 5.32 12.78
N CYS A 87 -16.84 4.53 12.09
CA CYS A 87 -17.54 4.91 10.86
C CYS A 87 -18.92 4.21 10.77
N ARG A 88 -19.76 4.42 11.80
CA ARG A 88 -21.10 3.80 11.87
C ARG A 88 -22.02 4.35 10.79
N GLU A 89 -22.83 3.47 10.22
CA GLU A 89 -23.74 3.78 9.10
C GLU A 89 -23.00 4.45 7.92
N GLY A 90 -21.71 4.12 7.76
CA GLY A 90 -20.82 4.73 6.79
C GLY A 90 -19.85 3.73 6.17
N MET A 91 -19.10 4.19 5.18
CA MET A 91 -18.05 3.42 4.52
C MET A 91 -16.69 4.03 4.82
N ARG A 92 -15.72 3.19 5.16
CA ARG A 92 -14.31 3.59 5.25
C ARG A 92 -13.80 4.01 3.87
N TRP A 93 -12.76 4.86 3.82
CA TRP A 93 -12.17 5.26 2.52
C TRP A 93 -11.62 4.09 1.72
N VAL A 94 -11.28 2.98 2.37
CA VAL A 94 -11.05 1.70 1.69
C VAL A 94 -12.07 0.68 2.20
N HIS A 95 -12.86 0.09 1.31
CA HIS A 95 -13.90 -0.86 1.70
C HIS A 95 -14.21 -1.84 0.57
N VAL A 96 -15.08 -2.82 0.86
CA VAL A 96 -15.52 -3.86 -0.08
C VAL A 96 -17.04 -3.90 -0.10
N HIS A 97 -17.65 -3.90 -1.29
CA HIS A 97 -19.09 -4.16 -1.44
C HIS A 97 -19.38 -5.65 -1.60
N ASP A 98 -18.78 -6.26 -2.61
CA ASP A 98 -19.00 -7.64 -2.99
C ASP A 98 -17.73 -8.47 -2.78
N ALA A 99 -17.90 -9.69 -2.27
CA ALA A 99 -16.81 -10.63 -2.07
C ALA A 99 -16.60 -11.53 -3.29
N SER A 100 -15.35 -11.97 -3.46
CA SER A 100 -14.99 -13.03 -4.40
C SER A 100 -14.52 -14.26 -3.64
N ASP A 101 -15.27 -15.36 -3.73
CA ASP A 101 -14.97 -16.59 -2.99
C ASP A 101 -13.78 -17.38 -3.59
N THR A 102 -13.41 -17.10 -4.84
CA THR A 102 -12.43 -17.92 -5.59
C THR A 102 -11.40 -17.12 -6.39
N GLY A 103 -11.44 -15.79 -6.32
CA GLY A 103 -10.59 -14.89 -7.11
C GLY A 103 -10.17 -13.67 -6.31
N PHE A 104 -9.73 -12.63 -7.02
CA PHE A 104 -9.46 -11.35 -6.36
C PHE A 104 -10.77 -10.70 -5.90
N THR A 105 -10.70 -10.03 -4.75
CA THR A 105 -11.77 -9.16 -4.24
C THR A 105 -11.42 -7.72 -4.56
N THR A 106 -12.34 -6.99 -5.17
CA THR A 106 -12.15 -5.57 -5.49
C THR A 106 -12.26 -4.74 -4.21
N LEU A 107 -11.23 -3.94 -3.96
CA LEU A 107 -11.25 -2.89 -2.94
C LEU A 107 -11.72 -1.60 -3.62
N HIS A 108 -12.64 -0.89 -2.98
CA HIS A 108 -12.99 0.48 -3.37
C HIS A 108 -12.13 1.44 -2.57
N ILE A 109 -11.35 2.27 -3.26
CA ILE A 109 -10.59 3.35 -2.63
C ILE A 109 -11.23 4.68 -3.02
N GLU A 110 -11.80 5.36 -2.04
CA GLU A 110 -12.61 6.55 -2.20
C GLU A 110 -12.15 7.66 -1.23
N THR A 111 -11.32 8.57 -1.73
CA THR A 111 -10.67 9.60 -0.91
C THR A 111 -11.05 11.02 -1.34
N PRO A 112 -11.04 12.00 -0.42
CA PRO A 112 -11.37 13.39 -0.74
C PRO A 112 -10.29 14.09 -1.56
N ASP A 113 -9.05 13.60 -1.49
CA ASP A 113 -7.87 14.12 -2.18
C ASP A 113 -7.01 12.97 -2.70
N LYS A 114 -6.00 13.28 -3.52
CA LYS A 114 -5.05 12.28 -4.00
C LYS A 114 -4.17 11.83 -2.83
N MET A 115 -4.26 10.55 -2.48
CA MET A 115 -3.51 9.93 -1.39
C MET A 115 -2.71 8.72 -1.89
N ASN A 116 -1.56 8.49 -1.29
CA ASN A 116 -0.73 7.32 -1.48
C ASN A 116 -1.22 6.20 -0.56
N VAL A 117 -2.31 5.54 -0.95
CA VAL A 117 -2.96 4.51 -0.13
C VAL A 117 -2.14 3.21 -0.16
N PRO A 118 -1.51 2.79 0.95
CA PRO A 118 -0.76 1.55 0.99
C PRO A 118 -1.67 0.33 1.15
N LEU A 119 -1.23 -0.82 0.65
CA LEU A 119 -1.90 -2.11 0.86
C LEU A 119 -2.20 -2.39 2.35
N GLY A 120 -1.25 -2.08 3.23
CA GLY A 120 -1.38 -2.34 4.67
C GLY A 120 -2.57 -1.61 5.32
N VAL A 121 -3.00 -0.45 4.79
CA VAL A 121 -4.19 0.26 5.31
C VAL A 121 -5.45 -0.60 5.24
N PHE A 122 -5.57 -1.46 4.22
CA PHE A 122 -6.70 -2.38 4.16
C PHE A 122 -6.70 -3.39 5.31
N PHE A 123 -5.53 -3.84 5.77
CA PHE A 123 -5.41 -4.76 6.91
C PHE A 123 -5.76 -4.08 8.24
N GLU A 124 -5.41 -2.79 8.43
CA GLU A 124 -5.88 -1.98 9.58
C GLU A 124 -7.41 -1.80 9.58
N ILE A 125 -8.05 -1.86 8.41
CA ILE A 125 -9.52 -1.82 8.29
C ILE A 125 -10.12 -3.20 8.51
N TRP A 126 -9.55 -4.23 7.89
CA TRP A 126 -10.07 -5.59 7.91
C TRP A 126 -10.06 -6.20 9.31
N GLU A 127 -9.05 -5.90 10.13
CA GLU A 127 -8.97 -6.37 11.53
C GLU A 127 -10.17 -5.94 12.39
N ARG A 128 -10.81 -4.82 12.05
CA ARG A 128 -11.94 -4.25 12.80
C ARG A 128 -13.21 -5.06 12.61
N ASP A 129 -13.28 -5.82 11.52
CA ASP A 129 -14.31 -6.82 11.25
C ASP A 129 -13.87 -8.23 11.68
N GLY A 130 -12.69 -8.34 12.31
CA GLY A 130 -12.15 -9.58 12.83
C GLY A 130 -11.25 -10.35 11.87
N GLY A 131 -10.95 -9.78 10.69
CA GLY A 131 -10.02 -10.35 9.72
C GLY A 131 -8.54 -10.16 10.06
N PRO A 132 -7.64 -10.49 9.13
CA PRO A 132 -6.20 -10.25 9.21
C PRO A 132 -5.82 -8.82 9.61
N SER A 133 -4.70 -8.67 10.31
CA SER A 133 -4.28 -7.40 10.92
C SER A 133 -2.84 -7.03 10.58
N LEU A 134 -2.37 -5.94 11.20
CA LEU A 134 -0.96 -5.61 11.30
C LEU A 134 -0.53 -5.56 12.77
N ASP A 135 0.75 -5.83 13.03
CA ASP A 135 1.37 -5.65 14.35
C ASP A 135 1.58 -4.16 14.70
N GLU A 136 2.15 -3.90 15.88
CA GLU A 136 2.45 -2.52 16.34
C GLU A 136 3.43 -1.73 15.45
N ASN A 137 4.18 -2.43 14.60
CA ASN A 137 5.13 -1.87 13.65
C ASN A 137 4.59 -1.83 12.21
N ARG A 138 3.29 -2.08 12.02
CA ARG A 138 2.62 -2.17 10.72
C ARG A 138 3.18 -3.26 9.81
N LYS A 139 3.53 -4.40 10.40
CA LYS A 139 3.89 -5.64 9.71
C LYS A 139 2.70 -6.57 9.67
N PHE A 140 2.57 -7.37 8.61
CA PHE A 140 1.50 -8.36 8.54
C PHE A 140 1.43 -9.20 9.82
N ASP A 141 0.23 -9.34 10.37
CA ASP A 141 -0.13 -10.21 11.49
C ASP A 141 -1.50 -10.82 11.15
N ILE A 142 -1.47 -11.82 10.25
CA ILE A 142 -2.66 -12.41 9.64
C ILE A 142 -3.49 -13.17 10.69
N ASP A 143 -2.85 -13.82 11.67
CA ASP A 143 -3.54 -14.59 12.72
C ASP A 143 -3.86 -13.79 13.98
N ARG A 144 -3.36 -12.53 14.06
CA ARG A 144 -3.63 -11.55 15.11
C ARG A 144 -3.02 -11.94 16.45
N ASN A 145 -1.91 -12.67 16.43
CA ASN A 145 -1.23 -13.15 17.64
C ASN A 145 -0.28 -12.09 18.24
N GLY A 146 -0.05 -10.97 17.55
CA GLY A 146 0.84 -9.88 17.94
C GLY A 146 2.30 -10.09 17.54
N VAL A 147 2.60 -11.14 16.77
CA VAL A 147 3.90 -11.45 16.19
C VAL A 147 3.83 -11.15 14.69
N SER A 148 4.88 -10.51 14.18
CA SER A 148 4.97 -10.23 12.76
C SER A 148 5.08 -11.54 11.96
N ASP A 149 4.26 -11.70 10.94
CA ASP A 149 4.28 -12.83 10.02
C ASP A 149 5.62 -13.00 9.30
N TRP A 150 6.44 -11.95 9.17
CA TRP A 150 7.81 -12.08 8.67
C TRP A 150 8.68 -13.03 9.49
N GLU A 151 8.34 -13.30 10.75
CA GLU A 151 9.00 -14.29 11.59
C GLU A 151 8.51 -15.71 11.28
N GLU A 152 7.23 -15.87 10.93
CA GLU A 152 6.52 -17.15 10.84
C GLU A 152 6.39 -17.69 9.39
N TYR A 153 6.39 -16.79 8.40
CA TYR A 153 6.13 -17.11 7.00
C TYR A 153 7.23 -16.59 6.06
N ASP A 154 7.41 -17.30 4.96
CA ASP A 154 8.02 -16.76 3.75
C ASP A 154 6.93 -16.03 2.95
N ILE A 155 7.05 -14.71 2.87
CA ILE A 155 6.06 -13.82 2.25
C ILE A 155 6.54 -13.43 0.85
N SER A 156 5.66 -13.57 -0.15
CA SER A 156 5.87 -13.03 -1.49
C SER A 156 4.63 -12.30 -1.97
N MET A 157 4.83 -11.31 -2.84
CA MET A 157 3.74 -10.52 -3.39
C MET A 157 3.96 -10.30 -4.89
N ASN A 158 2.91 -10.55 -5.67
CA ASN A 158 2.86 -10.22 -7.08
C ASN A 158 1.86 -9.10 -7.31
N VAL A 159 2.20 -8.16 -8.16
CA VAL A 159 1.31 -7.11 -8.66
C VAL A 159 1.23 -7.26 -10.17
N ASN A 160 0.03 -7.49 -10.70
CA ASN A 160 -0.19 -7.71 -12.13
C ASN A 160 0.68 -8.85 -12.70
N GLY A 161 0.98 -9.85 -11.88
CA GLY A 161 1.82 -11.00 -12.23
C GLY A 161 3.34 -10.77 -12.14
N GLU A 162 3.78 -9.59 -11.70
CA GLU A 162 5.20 -9.28 -11.49
C GLU A 162 5.55 -9.20 -10.00
N SER A 163 6.72 -9.71 -9.61
CA SER A 163 7.19 -9.67 -8.21
C SER A 163 7.31 -8.23 -7.71
N ASN A 164 6.88 -8.00 -6.48
CA ASN A 164 6.91 -6.69 -5.84
C ASN A 164 7.33 -6.82 -4.37
N GLU A 165 8.34 -6.04 -3.96
CA GLU A 165 8.94 -6.12 -2.64
C GLU A 165 8.48 -4.99 -1.69
N LYS A 166 7.43 -4.23 -2.05
CA LYS A 166 6.93 -3.11 -1.23
C LYS A 166 5.96 -3.55 -0.14
N PHE A 167 5.32 -4.73 -0.30
CA PHE A 167 4.45 -5.37 0.69
C PHE A 167 3.45 -4.42 1.35
N GLU A 168 3.48 -4.26 2.68
CA GLU A 168 2.54 -3.42 3.43
C GLU A 168 2.56 -1.96 2.95
N ARG A 169 3.68 -1.51 2.38
CA ARG A 169 3.90 -0.14 1.89
C ARG A 169 3.61 0.02 0.40
N TYR A 170 3.13 -1.02 -0.28
CA TYR A 170 2.80 -0.94 -1.69
C TYR A 170 1.65 0.05 -1.91
N ILE A 171 1.90 1.14 -2.65
CA ILE A 171 0.86 2.10 -3.00
C ILE A 171 0.02 1.51 -4.12
N MET A 172 -1.24 1.21 -3.79
CA MET A 172 -2.17 0.57 -4.71
C MET A 172 -2.57 1.54 -5.82
N LEU A 173 -2.68 1.05 -7.04
CA LEU A 173 -3.16 1.78 -8.20
C LEU A 173 -4.45 1.16 -8.74
N ASP A 174 -5.13 1.92 -9.59
CA ASP A 174 -6.37 1.48 -10.23
C ASP A 174 -6.15 0.21 -11.07
N HIS A 175 -7.02 -0.78 -10.89
CA HIS A 175 -6.99 -2.07 -11.56
C HIS A 175 -5.76 -2.97 -11.28
N ASP A 176 -4.98 -2.70 -10.23
CA ASP A 176 -3.92 -3.62 -9.83
C ASP A 176 -4.50 -4.95 -9.34
N ASP A 177 -3.99 -6.07 -9.85
CA ASP A 177 -4.23 -7.39 -9.28
C ASP A 177 -3.09 -7.75 -8.32
N ILE A 178 -3.36 -7.67 -7.02
CA ILE A 178 -2.38 -7.87 -5.95
C ILE A 178 -2.59 -9.25 -5.33
N GLU A 179 -1.60 -10.14 -5.50
CA GLU A 179 -1.59 -11.48 -4.90
C GLU A 179 -0.53 -11.54 -3.81
N LEU A 180 -0.96 -11.63 -2.55
CA LEU A 180 -0.11 -11.81 -1.37
C LEU A 180 -0.10 -13.28 -0.95
N ILE A 181 1.08 -13.87 -0.85
CA ILE A 181 1.26 -15.30 -0.57
C ILE A 181 2.15 -15.44 0.67
N LEU A 182 1.63 -16.12 1.68
CA LEU A 182 2.34 -16.47 2.91
C LEU A 182 2.47 -18.00 2.96
N THR A 183 3.70 -18.49 3.11
CA THR A 183 4.01 -19.92 3.27
C THR A 183 4.72 -20.16 4.58
N SER A 184 4.17 -21.00 5.45
CA SER A 184 4.74 -21.31 6.77
C SER A 184 6.17 -21.86 6.65
N LYS A 185 7.06 -21.45 7.57
CA LYS A 185 8.47 -21.90 7.65
C LYS A 185 8.68 -23.28 8.29
#